data_AF-A0A914T114-F1
#
_entry.id   AF-A0A914T114-F1
#
_cell.length_a   1.000
_cell.length_b   1.000
_cell.length_c   1.000
_cell.angle_alpha   90.00
_cell.angle_beta   90.00
_cell.angle_gamma   90.00
#
_symmetry.space_group_name_H-M   'P 1'
#
loop_
_entity.id
_entity.type
_entity.pdbx_description
1 polymer ?
#
loop_
_entity_poly.entity_id
_entity_poly.type
_entity_poly.pdbx_seq_one_letter_code
_entity_poly.pdbx_strand_id
1 'polypeptide(L)'
;MIPATLGLGGYTIVFAVAFILLVLIAGTIVVFRQIQRVRLNSARREINSSIAPETSKKHREGIISKINAVAVFRQSYFPKFTDCNMISEHATKSYVQRMIGFDEINRNVDRQLEFINPHIVRSPGQSTYSFLKELREMANLTELDDYFIERLSFLHEACRFRTVCPFGEPELEELRGILKEFLKILANNQAHLSSISPLTSKAQNNGSDRRPSGGITLRRGIRSQKGTKMVEEIPLLHVGGIVDKGKT
;
A
#
# COMPACT_ATOMS: atom_id res chain seq x y z
N MET A 1 54.61 20.90 -44.46
CA MET A 1 53.30 20.42 -44.94
C MET A 1 53.25 18.91 -44.72
N ILE A 2 52.50 18.46 -43.72
CA ILE A 2 52.29 17.03 -43.43
C ILE A 2 50.80 16.78 -43.64
N PRO A 3 50.39 15.82 -44.50
CA PRO A 3 49.01 15.68 -44.92
C PRO A 3 48.17 15.02 -43.82
N ALA A 4 46.96 15.55 -43.63
CA ALA A 4 45.95 14.95 -42.79
C ALA A 4 45.43 13.67 -43.44
N THR A 5 45.76 12.51 -42.87
CA THR A 5 45.07 11.26 -43.16
C THR A 5 44.34 10.80 -41.90
N LEU A 6 43.11 11.27 -41.72
CA LEU A 6 42.14 10.64 -40.83
C LEU A 6 41.79 9.26 -41.42
N GLY A 7 42.58 8.25 -41.09
CA GLY A 7 42.18 6.86 -41.25
C GLY A 7 41.13 6.53 -40.21
N LEU A 8 39.84 6.66 -40.55
CA LEU A 8 38.75 6.11 -39.74
C LEU A 8 38.91 4.58 -39.70
N GLY A 9 39.62 4.06 -38.70
CA GLY A 9 39.73 2.63 -38.46
C GLY A 9 38.35 2.04 -38.16
N GLY A 10 38.09 0.81 -38.61
CA GLY A 10 36.78 0.15 -38.48
C GLY A 10 36.18 0.16 -37.07
N TYR A 11 37.02 0.18 -36.03
CA TYR A 11 36.59 0.32 -34.63
C TYR A 11 35.87 1.64 -34.33
N THR A 12 36.27 2.74 -34.95
CA THR A 12 35.60 4.05 -34.77
C THR A 12 34.20 4.07 -35.39
N ILE A 13 34.03 3.38 -36.53
CA ILE A 13 32.73 3.24 -37.20
C ILE A 13 31.79 2.37 -36.34
N VAL A 14 32.28 1.24 -35.83
CA VAL A 14 31.49 0.36 -34.95
C VAL A 14 31.06 1.10 -33.68
N PHE A 15 31.96 1.88 -33.07
CA PHE A 15 31.63 2.69 -31.89
C PHE A 15 30.57 3.77 -32.19
N ALA A 16 30.70 4.49 -33.32
CA ALA A 16 29.74 5.50 -33.72
C ALA A 16 28.34 4.91 -33.97
N VAL A 17 28.25 3.75 -34.64
CA VAL A 17 26.99 3.05 -34.89
C VAL A 17 26.35 2.59 -33.57
N ALA A 18 27.14 1.99 -32.67
CA ALA A 18 26.65 1.56 -31.36
C ALA A 18 26.14 2.73 -30.51
N PHE A 19 26.83 3.87 -30.55
CA PHE A 19 26.42 5.08 -29.83
C PHE A 19 25.11 5.66 -30.38
N ILE A 20 24.96 5.73 -31.71
CA ILE A 20 23.72 6.18 -32.34
C ILE A 20 22.55 5.26 -31.96
N LEU A 21 22.76 3.94 -31.98
CA LEU A 21 21.75 2.96 -31.62
C LEU A 21 21.35 3.10 -30.14
N LEU A 22 22.32 3.33 -29.24
CA LEU A 22 22.04 3.60 -27.83
C LEU A 22 21.21 4.87 -27.63
N VAL A 23 21.51 5.95 -28.36
CA VAL A 23 20.74 7.20 -28.31
C VAL A 23 19.30 6.98 -28.80
N LEU A 24 19.10 6.19 -29.86
CA LEU A 24 17.76 5.84 -30.35
C LEU A 24 16.95 5.02 -29.32
N ILE A 25 17.57 4.02 -28.69
CA ILE A 25 16.92 3.23 -27.63
C ILE A 25 16.57 4.12 -26.44
N ALA A 26 17.51 4.96 -25.98
CA ALA A 26 17.24 5.89 -24.88
C ALA A 26 16.11 6.87 -25.21
N GLY A 27 16.10 7.41 -26.43
CA GLY A 27 15.06 8.32 -26.93
C GLY A 27 13.67 7.66 -26.95
N THR A 28 13.57 6.44 -27.48
CA THR A 28 12.30 5.70 -27.51
C THR A 28 11.75 5.43 -26.11
N ILE A 29 12.60 5.02 -25.14
CA ILE A 29 12.19 4.83 -23.74
C ILE A 29 11.63 6.12 -23.15
N VAL A 30 12.28 7.27 -23.39
CA VAL A 30 11.80 8.57 -22.89
C VAL A 30 10.44 8.93 -23.49
N VAL A 31 10.26 8.78 -24.81
CA VAL A 31 8.99 9.07 -25.48
C VAL A 31 7.86 8.18 -24.96
N PHE A 32 8.10 6.86 -24.81
CA PHE A 32 7.12 5.94 -24.23
C PHE A 32 6.72 6.35 -22.80
N ARG A 33 7.69 6.77 -21.97
CA ARG A 33 7.40 7.26 -20.61
C ARG A 33 6.58 8.54 -20.62
N GLN A 34 6.83 9.46 -21.55
CA GLN A 34 6.04 10.70 -21.67
C GLN A 34 4.61 10.41 -22.12
N ILE A 35 4.41 9.54 -23.11
CA ILE A 35 3.07 9.14 -23.57
C ILE A 35 2.29 8.48 -22.44
N GLN A 36 2.92 7.59 -21.66
CA GLN A 36 2.30 6.98 -20.48
C GLN A 36 1.93 8.03 -19.44
N ARG A 37 2.81 8.99 -19.14
CA ARG A 37 2.54 10.08 -18.19
C ARG A 37 1.35 10.93 -18.61
N VAL A 38 1.25 11.28 -19.90
CA VAL A 38 0.13 12.05 -20.44
C VAL A 38 -1.17 11.23 -20.40
N ARG A 39 -1.14 9.94 -20.74
CA ARG A 39 -2.31 9.05 -20.61
C ARG A 39 -2.80 8.93 -19.17
N LEU A 40 -1.90 8.74 -18.21
CA LEU A 40 -2.21 8.68 -16.79
C LEU A 40 -2.76 10.01 -16.25
N ASN A 41 -2.24 11.15 -16.71
CA ASN A 41 -2.77 12.47 -16.34
C ASN A 41 -4.12 12.75 -17.00
N SER A 42 -4.36 12.28 -18.22
CA SER A 42 -5.65 12.40 -18.90
C SER A 42 -6.73 11.52 -18.26
N ALA A 43 -6.37 10.37 -17.69
CA ALA A 43 -7.30 9.55 -16.90
C ALA A 43 -7.69 10.22 -15.56
N ARG A 44 -6.93 11.23 -15.12
CA ARG A 44 -7.20 12.08 -13.95
C ARG A 44 -7.83 13.43 -14.32
N ARG A 45 -8.38 13.56 -15.53
CA ARG A 45 -9.15 14.77 -15.87
C ARG A 45 -10.34 14.82 -14.92
N GLU A 46 -10.32 15.78 -13.99
CA GLU A 46 -11.45 16.05 -13.12
C GLU A 46 -12.66 16.29 -14.03
N ILE A 47 -13.67 15.44 -13.88
CA ILE A 47 -14.95 15.64 -14.55
C ILE A 47 -15.46 16.98 -14.02
N ASN A 48 -15.57 17.99 -14.90
CA ASN A 48 -16.19 19.27 -14.57
C ASN A 48 -17.61 18.99 -14.07
N SER A 49 -17.76 18.94 -12.75
CA SER A 49 -19.01 18.59 -12.07
C SER A 49 -19.82 19.86 -11.84
N SER A 50 -20.22 20.52 -12.93
CA SER A 50 -21.37 21.42 -12.85
C SER A 50 -22.62 20.57 -12.65
N ILE A 51 -22.85 20.15 -11.40
CA ILE A 51 -24.03 19.36 -11.02
C ILE A 51 -25.24 20.27 -11.14
N ALA A 52 -26.06 19.98 -12.16
CA ALA A 52 -27.43 20.45 -12.36
C ALA A 52 -27.68 21.90 -11.89
N PRO A 53 -27.24 22.92 -12.64
CA PRO A 53 -27.40 24.33 -12.27
C PRO A 53 -28.87 24.73 -12.08
N GLU A 54 -29.79 24.00 -12.70
CA GLU A 54 -31.25 24.16 -12.66
C GLU A 54 -31.91 23.69 -11.35
N THR A 55 -31.16 23.05 -10.44
CA THR A 55 -31.75 22.42 -9.23
C THR A 55 -31.64 23.30 -7.98
N SER A 56 -32.58 23.13 -7.04
CA SER A 56 -32.56 23.88 -5.79
C SER A 56 -31.29 23.60 -4.99
N LYS A 57 -30.77 24.64 -4.32
CA LYS A 57 -29.53 24.59 -3.54
C LYS A 57 -29.46 23.41 -2.56
N LYS A 58 -30.58 23.13 -1.87
CA LYS A 58 -30.71 22.00 -0.92
C LYS A 58 -30.57 20.64 -1.59
N HIS A 59 -31.10 20.49 -2.81
CA HIS A 59 -30.99 19.24 -3.57
C HIS A 59 -29.57 19.03 -4.09
N ARG A 60 -28.93 20.10 -4.55
CA ARG A 60 -27.53 20.10 -4.99
C ARG A 60 -26.56 19.76 -3.85
N GLU A 61 -26.76 20.32 -2.66
CA GLU A 61 -26.00 19.98 -1.45
C GLU A 61 -26.17 18.50 -1.07
N GLY A 62 -27.39 17.96 -1.18
CA GLY A 62 -27.66 16.53 -0.96
C GLY A 62 -26.90 15.62 -1.94
N ILE A 63 -26.83 16.00 -3.21
CA ILE A 63 -26.07 15.26 -4.24
C ILE A 63 -24.57 15.34 -3.96
N ILE A 64 -24.04 16.53 -3.67
CA ILE A 64 -22.62 16.73 -3.33
C ILE A 64 -22.24 15.91 -2.10
N SER A 65 -23.08 15.90 -1.07
CA SER A 65 -22.87 15.08 0.13
C SER A 65 -22.77 13.58 -0.21
N LYS A 66 -23.68 13.05 -1.05
CA LYS A 66 -23.62 11.65 -1.50
C LYS A 66 -22.38 11.35 -2.35
N ILE A 67 -22.00 12.26 -3.24
CA ILE A 67 -20.78 12.12 -4.05
C ILE A 67 -19.55 12.11 -3.15
N ASN A 68 -19.48 13.00 -2.17
CA ASN A 68 -18.41 13.05 -1.18
C ASN A 68 -18.38 11.76 -0.35
N ALA A 69 -19.53 11.23 0.07
CA ALA A 69 -19.60 9.96 0.77
C ALA A 69 -19.07 8.79 -0.10
N VAL A 70 -19.42 8.75 -1.39
CA VAL A 70 -18.88 7.75 -2.33
C VAL A 70 -17.39 7.96 -2.60
N ALA A 71 -16.92 9.20 -2.67
CA ALA A 71 -15.51 9.52 -2.83
C ALA A 71 -14.69 9.09 -1.61
N VAL A 72 -15.19 9.36 -0.41
CA VAL A 72 -14.63 8.89 0.86
C VAL A 72 -14.64 7.36 0.91
N PHE A 73 -15.75 6.72 0.55
CA PHE A 73 -15.84 5.26 0.46
C PHE A 73 -14.83 4.69 -0.53
N ARG A 74 -14.66 5.28 -1.72
CA ARG A 74 -13.66 4.83 -2.70
C ARG A 74 -12.23 4.99 -2.22
N GLN A 75 -11.96 5.98 -1.37
CA GLN A 75 -10.63 6.17 -0.77
C GLN A 75 -10.36 5.21 0.38
N SER A 76 -11.39 4.76 1.09
CA SER A 76 -11.28 3.81 2.21
C SER A 76 -11.47 2.34 1.81
N TYR A 77 -12.20 2.08 0.72
CA TYR A 77 -12.49 0.74 0.24
C TYR A 77 -11.36 0.20 -0.63
N PHE A 78 -10.55 -0.65 -0.02
CA PHE A 78 -9.67 -1.55 -0.76
C PHE A 78 -10.42 -2.86 -1.04
N PRO A 79 -10.66 -3.21 -2.32
CA PRO A 79 -11.30 -4.47 -2.65
C PRO A 79 -10.46 -5.62 -2.10
N LYS A 80 -11.10 -6.57 -1.43
CA LYS A 80 -10.42 -7.78 -0.96
C LYS A 80 -10.13 -8.69 -2.14
N PHE A 81 -9.10 -9.52 -2.03
CA PHE A 81 -8.91 -10.59 -3.00
C PHE A 81 -10.17 -11.47 -3.12
N THR A 82 -10.90 -11.69 -2.03
CA THR A 82 -12.17 -12.44 -2.01
C THR A 82 -13.32 -11.78 -2.79
N ASP A 83 -13.22 -10.49 -3.13
CA ASP A 83 -14.27 -9.77 -3.87
C ASP A 83 -14.16 -10.00 -5.40
N CYS A 84 -13.12 -10.67 -5.87
CA CYS A 84 -12.95 -11.01 -7.27
C CYS A 84 -13.67 -12.32 -7.62
N ASN A 85 -14.83 -12.22 -8.27
CA ASN A 85 -15.66 -13.37 -8.70
C ASN A 85 -14.90 -14.45 -9.52
N MET A 86 -13.81 -14.06 -10.20
CA MET A 86 -12.96 -14.98 -10.97
C MET A 86 -12.20 -16.01 -10.12
N ILE A 87 -12.15 -15.83 -8.79
CA ILE A 87 -11.45 -16.74 -7.88
C ILE A 87 -12.32 -17.91 -7.44
N SER A 88 -13.64 -17.84 -7.66
CA SER A 88 -14.61 -18.86 -7.22
C SER A 88 -14.26 -20.27 -7.70
N GLU A 89 -13.75 -20.43 -8.92
CA GLU A 89 -13.36 -21.73 -9.50
C GLU A 89 -12.12 -22.36 -8.82
N HIS A 90 -11.34 -21.55 -8.10
CA HIS A 90 -10.10 -21.97 -7.44
C HIS A 90 -10.09 -21.70 -5.93
N ALA A 91 -11.23 -21.37 -5.34
CA ALA A 91 -11.34 -20.97 -3.93
C ALA A 91 -10.76 -22.02 -2.95
N THR A 92 -10.83 -23.30 -3.32
CA THR A 92 -10.31 -24.43 -2.50
C THR A 92 -8.84 -24.77 -2.78
N LYS A 93 -8.20 -24.08 -3.72
CA LYS A 93 -6.79 -24.35 -4.08
C LYS A 93 -5.86 -23.64 -3.10
N SER A 94 -4.84 -24.34 -2.63
CA SER A 94 -3.87 -23.81 -1.66
C SER A 94 -3.21 -22.50 -2.10
N TYR A 95 -2.89 -22.35 -3.39
CA TYR A 95 -2.28 -21.11 -3.88
C TYR A 95 -3.22 -19.89 -3.77
N VAL A 96 -4.53 -20.08 -3.96
CA VAL A 96 -5.53 -19.03 -3.76
C VAL A 96 -5.65 -18.67 -2.29
N GLN A 97 -5.72 -19.68 -1.41
CA GLN A 97 -5.81 -19.46 0.03
C GLN A 97 -4.58 -18.71 0.57
N ARG A 98 -3.38 -18.96 0.03
CA ARG A 98 -2.19 -18.15 0.32
C ARG A 98 -2.31 -16.72 -0.16
N MET A 99 -2.82 -16.49 -1.37
CA MET A 99 -3.03 -15.14 -1.88
C MET A 99 -4.03 -14.37 -1.00
N ILE A 100 -5.11 -15.02 -0.57
CA ILE A 100 -6.08 -14.46 0.38
C ILE A 100 -5.39 -14.13 1.70
N GLY A 101 -4.68 -15.10 2.30
CA GLY A 101 -4.00 -14.90 3.59
C GLY A 101 -2.95 -13.79 3.52
N PHE A 102 -2.18 -13.70 2.44
CA PHE A 102 -1.21 -12.63 2.21
C PHE A 102 -1.88 -11.25 2.09
N ASP A 103 -2.97 -11.14 1.33
CA ASP A 103 -3.75 -9.90 1.21
C ASP A 103 -4.35 -9.49 2.56
N GLU A 104 -4.91 -10.45 3.31
CA GLU A 104 -5.50 -10.22 4.63
C GLU A 104 -4.45 -9.75 5.64
N ILE A 105 -3.23 -10.31 5.66
CA ILE A 105 -2.16 -9.84 6.54
C ILE A 105 -1.76 -8.41 6.19
N ASN A 106 -1.52 -8.13 4.91
CA ASN A 106 -1.10 -6.79 4.47
C ASN A 106 -2.17 -5.74 4.78
N ARG A 107 -3.45 -6.12 4.68
CA ARG A 107 -4.57 -5.25 5.01
C ARG A 107 -4.76 -5.04 6.50
N ASN A 108 -4.73 -6.10 7.31
CA ASN A 108 -5.08 -6.04 8.73
C ASN A 108 -3.90 -5.67 9.62
N VAL A 109 -2.66 -5.88 9.16
CA VAL A 109 -1.44 -5.49 9.87
C VAL A 109 -0.90 -4.18 9.32
N ASP A 110 -0.31 -4.23 8.12
CA ASP A 110 0.46 -3.10 7.59
C ASP A 110 -0.41 -1.86 7.36
N ARG A 111 -1.52 -2.02 6.63
CA ARG A 111 -2.41 -0.88 6.35
C ARG A 111 -3.13 -0.35 7.57
N GLN A 112 -3.59 -1.20 8.48
CA GLN A 112 -4.26 -0.72 9.70
C GLN A 112 -3.31 0.12 10.54
N LEU A 113 -2.09 -0.34 10.73
CA LEU A 113 -1.08 0.41 11.46
C LEU A 113 -0.74 1.72 10.74
N GLU A 114 -0.59 1.71 9.41
CA GLU A 114 -0.37 2.92 8.61
C GLU A 114 -1.55 3.92 8.73
N PHE A 115 -2.79 3.42 8.81
CA PHE A 115 -3.97 4.24 9.03
C PHE A 115 -4.02 4.86 10.43
N ILE A 116 -3.66 4.09 11.46
CA ILE A 116 -3.63 4.57 12.85
C ILE A 116 -2.49 5.58 13.03
N ASN A 117 -1.30 5.26 12.50
CA ASN A 117 -0.13 6.09 12.55
C ASN A 117 0.72 5.92 11.28
N PRO A 118 0.78 6.94 10.39
CA PRO A 118 1.56 6.89 9.16
C PRO A 118 3.08 6.73 9.34
N HIS A 119 3.58 6.83 10.57
CA HIS A 119 5.00 6.59 10.89
C HIS A 119 5.29 5.12 11.21
N ILE A 120 4.28 4.32 11.54
CA ILE A 120 4.42 2.89 11.83
C ILE A 120 4.25 2.14 10.51
N VAL A 121 5.34 2.05 9.74
CA VAL A 121 5.35 1.40 8.44
C VAL A 121 6.49 0.39 8.39
N ARG A 122 6.18 -0.82 7.92
CA ARG A 122 7.16 -1.87 7.73
C ARG A 122 8.16 -1.49 6.63
N SER A 123 9.45 -1.62 6.93
CA SER A 123 10.51 -1.32 5.97
C SER A 123 10.54 -2.32 4.81
N PRO A 124 10.97 -1.93 3.60
CA PRO A 124 11.08 -2.84 2.47
C PRO A 124 11.98 -4.05 2.79
N GLY A 125 11.46 -5.26 2.61
CA GLY A 125 12.20 -6.50 2.90
C GLY A 125 12.24 -6.91 4.37
N GLN A 126 11.71 -6.09 5.29
CA GLN A 126 11.59 -6.45 6.70
C GLN A 126 10.58 -7.60 6.86
N SER A 127 10.92 -8.59 7.69
CA SER A 127 10.00 -9.69 8.01
C SER A 127 8.88 -9.21 8.93
N THR A 128 7.73 -9.89 8.91
CA THR A 128 6.65 -9.61 9.88
C THR A 128 7.11 -9.81 11.31
N TYR A 129 7.98 -10.80 11.54
CA TYR A 129 8.51 -11.08 12.87
C TYR A 129 9.29 -9.90 13.45
N SER A 130 10.28 -9.42 12.70
CA SER A 130 11.07 -8.25 13.10
C SER A 130 10.20 -7.01 13.28
N PHE A 131 9.24 -6.80 12.37
CA PHE A 131 8.35 -5.65 12.43
C PHE A 131 7.45 -5.66 13.67
N LEU A 132 6.85 -6.80 14.01
CA LEU A 132 5.98 -6.91 15.19
C LEU A 132 6.76 -6.83 16.50
N LYS A 133 8.01 -7.32 16.55
CA LYS A 133 8.89 -7.11 17.70
C LYS A 133 9.21 -5.63 17.91
N GLU A 134 9.58 -4.93 16.85
CA GLU A 134 9.81 -3.48 16.90
C GLU A 134 8.55 -2.72 17.31
N LEU A 135 7.38 -3.10 16.78
CA LEU A 135 6.10 -2.52 17.16
C LEU A 135 5.82 -2.72 18.66
N ARG A 136 6.05 -3.93 19.17
CA ARG A 136 5.89 -4.24 20.59
C ARG A 136 6.78 -3.36 21.46
N GLU A 137 8.04 -3.19 21.10
CA GLU A 137 9.00 -2.36 21.84
C GLU A 137 8.63 -0.87 21.76
N MET A 138 8.22 -0.40 20.59
CA MET A 138 7.87 1.01 20.34
C MET A 138 6.57 1.42 21.05
N ALA A 139 5.55 0.56 21.01
CA ALA A 139 4.23 0.84 21.53
C ALA A 139 3.96 0.20 22.91
N ASN A 140 4.96 -0.47 23.49
CA ASN A 140 4.88 -1.22 24.74
C ASN A 140 3.65 -2.15 24.83
N LEU A 141 3.36 -2.87 23.74
CA LEU A 141 2.19 -3.74 23.64
C LEU A 141 2.46 -5.11 24.29
N THR A 142 2.24 -5.22 25.60
CA THR A 142 2.43 -6.48 26.34
C THR A 142 1.48 -7.59 25.92
N GLU A 143 0.35 -7.24 25.27
CA GLU A 143 -0.62 -8.18 24.71
C GLU A 143 -0.08 -8.93 23.48
N LEU A 144 0.97 -8.40 22.81
CA LEU A 144 1.72 -9.14 21.78
C LEU A 144 2.75 -10.05 22.46
N ASP A 145 2.31 -11.23 22.90
CA ASP A 145 3.23 -12.24 23.40
C ASP A 145 4.14 -12.79 22.28
N ASP A 146 5.24 -13.45 22.68
CA ASP A 146 6.20 -14.01 21.72
C ASP A 146 5.56 -15.09 20.84
N TYR A 147 4.66 -15.89 21.40
CA TYR A 147 3.96 -16.95 20.67
C TYR A 147 3.09 -16.39 19.54
N PHE A 148 2.33 -15.33 19.81
CA PHE A 148 1.49 -14.63 18.84
C PHE A 148 2.32 -14.06 17.70
N ILE A 149 3.41 -13.37 18.04
CA ILE A 149 4.33 -12.80 17.03
C ILE A 149 4.93 -13.91 16.17
N GLU A 150 5.41 -14.99 16.77
CA GLU A 150 5.98 -16.14 16.07
C GLU A 150 4.95 -16.80 15.16
N ARG A 151 3.74 -17.04 15.66
CA ARG A 151 2.70 -17.76 14.92
C ARG A 151 2.17 -16.94 13.75
N LEU A 152 1.88 -15.65 13.95
CA LEU A 152 1.45 -14.75 12.88
C LEU A 152 2.54 -14.64 11.80
N SER A 153 3.80 -14.52 12.23
CA SER A 153 4.93 -14.43 11.30
C SER A 153 5.14 -15.73 10.53
N PHE A 154 5.01 -16.87 11.20
CA PHE A 154 5.08 -18.18 10.56
C PHE A 154 4.02 -18.34 9.47
N LEU A 155 2.76 -17.98 9.76
CA LEU A 155 1.66 -18.05 8.80
C LEU A 155 1.88 -17.08 7.63
N HIS A 156 2.42 -15.88 7.89
CA HIS A 156 2.76 -14.96 6.80
C HIS A 156 3.84 -15.51 5.87
N GLU A 157 4.91 -16.07 6.43
CA GLU A 157 5.97 -16.71 5.67
C GLU A 157 5.46 -17.96 4.93
N ALA A 158 4.49 -18.68 5.51
CA ALA A 158 3.80 -19.77 4.85
C ALA A 158 3.01 -19.31 3.63
N CYS A 159 2.33 -18.16 3.70
CA CYS A 159 1.68 -17.54 2.53
C CYS A 159 2.69 -17.11 1.46
N ARG A 160 3.86 -16.62 1.86
CA ARG A 160 4.81 -15.95 0.96
C ARG A 160 5.82 -16.87 0.26
N PHE A 161 6.45 -17.78 0.99
CA PHE A 161 7.61 -18.53 0.49
C PHE A 161 7.52 -20.05 0.63
N ARG A 162 6.69 -20.58 1.53
CA ARG A 162 6.68 -22.02 1.83
C ARG A 162 5.67 -22.78 0.97
N THR A 163 5.95 -22.93 -0.33
CA THR A 163 5.08 -23.67 -1.27
C THR A 163 5.03 -25.19 -1.00
N VAL A 164 5.96 -25.72 -0.21
CA VAL A 164 6.13 -27.17 0.03
C VAL A 164 5.03 -27.78 0.89
N CYS A 165 4.57 -27.08 1.94
CA CYS A 165 3.48 -27.55 2.80
C CYS A 165 2.17 -26.93 2.33
N PRO A 166 1.07 -27.69 2.14
CA PRO A 166 -0.20 -27.11 1.73
C PRO A 166 -0.66 -26.09 2.77
N PHE A 167 -0.98 -24.88 2.32
CA PHE A 167 -1.66 -23.86 3.11
C PHE A 167 -3.11 -23.90 2.67
N GLY A 168 -3.94 -24.47 3.53
CA GLY A 168 -5.34 -24.81 3.29
C GLY A 168 -6.31 -23.81 3.90
N GLU A 169 -7.57 -24.24 3.98
CA GLU A 169 -8.61 -23.58 4.76
C GLU A 169 -8.33 -23.54 6.28
N PRO A 170 -7.80 -24.60 6.94
CA PRO A 170 -7.58 -24.54 8.38
C PRO A 170 -6.51 -23.52 8.76
N GLU A 171 -5.41 -23.42 8.00
CA GLU A 171 -4.38 -22.40 8.23
C GLU A 171 -4.89 -20.99 7.97
N LEU A 172 -5.81 -20.82 6.99
CA LEU A 172 -6.43 -19.54 6.71
C LEU A 172 -7.40 -19.11 7.82
N GLU A 173 -8.20 -20.03 8.36
CA GLU A 173 -9.10 -19.73 9.48
C GLU A 173 -8.32 -19.44 10.77
N GLU A 174 -7.24 -20.16 11.02
CA GLU A 174 -6.32 -19.83 12.11
C GLU A 174 -5.73 -18.42 11.95
N LEU A 175 -5.23 -18.10 10.75
CA LEU A 175 -4.72 -16.77 10.45
C LEU A 175 -5.78 -15.69 10.71
N ARG A 176 -7.03 -15.92 10.29
CA ARG A 176 -8.13 -14.99 10.53
C ARG A 176 -8.45 -14.83 12.01
N GLY A 177 -8.35 -15.89 12.81
CA GLY A 177 -8.47 -15.84 14.26
C GLY A 177 -7.43 -14.91 14.88
N ILE A 178 -6.16 -15.14 14.53
CA ILE A 178 -5.02 -14.34 15.00
C ILE A 178 -5.14 -12.88 14.53
N LEU A 179 -5.54 -12.63 13.29
CA LEU A 179 -5.73 -11.26 12.79
C LEU A 179 -6.87 -10.54 13.49
N LYS A 180 -7.98 -11.22 13.82
CA LYS A 180 -9.07 -10.62 14.59
C LYS A 180 -8.61 -10.21 15.99
N GLU A 181 -7.80 -11.06 16.63
CA GLU A 181 -7.19 -10.75 17.92
C GLU A 181 -6.23 -9.57 17.81
N PHE A 182 -5.37 -9.54 16.78
CA PHE A 182 -4.50 -8.41 16.49
C PHE A 182 -5.28 -7.09 16.39
N LEU A 183 -6.37 -7.08 15.62
CA LEU A 183 -7.21 -5.89 15.45
C LEU A 183 -7.85 -5.42 16.76
N LYS A 184 -8.21 -6.35 17.66
CA LYS A 184 -8.71 -5.99 19.00
C LYS A 184 -7.63 -5.31 19.82
N ILE A 185 -6.40 -5.83 19.79
CA ILE A 185 -5.25 -5.22 20.46
C ILE A 185 -5.01 -3.81 19.91
N LEU A 186 -5.04 -3.64 18.59
CA LEU A 186 -4.90 -2.32 17.97
C LEU A 186 -6.02 -1.36 18.39
N ALA A 187 -7.27 -1.84 18.41
CA ALA A 187 -8.42 -1.04 18.82
C ALA A 187 -8.29 -0.55 20.26
N ASN A 188 -7.90 -1.44 21.18
CA ASN A 188 -7.70 -1.11 22.59
C ASN A 188 -6.57 -0.10 22.79
N ASN A 189 -5.55 -0.12 21.92
CA ASN A 189 -4.36 0.70 22.02
C ASN A 189 -4.32 1.88 21.01
N GLN A 190 -5.43 2.15 20.32
CA GLN A 190 -5.52 3.12 19.21
C GLN A 190 -5.03 4.52 19.60
N ALA A 191 -5.46 5.02 20.76
CA ALA A 191 -5.07 6.34 21.26
C ALA A 191 -3.56 6.42 21.57
N HIS A 192 -2.98 5.36 22.10
CA HIS A 192 -1.55 5.27 22.35
C HIS A 192 -0.76 5.22 21.04
N LEU A 193 -1.15 4.33 20.11
CA LEU A 193 -0.50 4.14 18.82
C LEU A 193 -0.50 5.41 17.95
N SER A 194 -1.60 6.15 17.95
CA SER A 194 -1.70 7.43 17.22
C SER A 194 -0.84 8.54 17.83
N SER A 195 -0.48 8.44 19.12
CA SER A 195 0.36 9.44 19.81
C SER A 195 1.87 9.21 19.63
N ILE A 196 2.27 8.05 19.12
CA ILE A 196 3.67 7.70 18.89
C ILE A 196 4.26 8.67 17.85
N SER A 197 5.13 9.55 18.32
CA SER A 197 5.88 10.48 17.49
C SER A 197 7.17 9.82 16.97
N PRO A 198 7.70 10.23 15.81
CA PRO A 198 8.90 9.65 15.18
C PRO A 198 10.23 9.89 15.94
N LEU A 199 10.17 10.24 17.22
CA LEU A 199 11.30 10.65 18.05
C LEU A 199 11.84 9.52 18.93
N THR A 200 11.84 8.27 18.46
CA THR A 200 12.49 7.14 19.16
C THR A 200 13.01 6.06 18.20
N SER A 201 13.77 6.45 17.16
CA SER A 201 14.58 5.46 16.39
C SER A 201 15.73 6.10 15.60
N LYS A 202 16.37 7.13 16.16
CA LYS A 202 17.66 7.65 15.65
C LYS A 202 18.65 7.88 16.80
N ALA A 203 19.01 6.80 17.48
CA ALA A 203 20.21 6.78 18.31
C ALA A 203 20.87 5.40 18.19
N GLN A 204 21.37 5.09 16.99
CA GLN A 204 22.54 4.26 16.70
C GLN A 204 22.49 3.79 15.24
N ASN A 205 23.05 4.62 14.34
CA ASN A 205 24.02 4.14 13.37
C ASN A 205 24.66 5.34 12.66
N ASN A 206 25.89 5.62 13.06
CA ASN A 206 26.83 6.42 12.28
C ASN A 206 27.27 5.62 11.06
N GLY A 207 27.31 6.27 9.90
CA GLY A 207 28.14 5.83 8.77
C GLY A 207 27.39 5.39 7.52
N SER A 208 26.89 6.35 6.73
CA SER A 208 27.38 6.63 5.37
C SER A 208 26.34 7.39 4.56
N ASP A 209 26.74 8.58 4.12
CA ASP A 209 26.04 9.41 3.16
C ASP A 209 25.76 8.65 1.85
N ARG A 210 24.49 8.32 1.60
CA ARG A 210 23.96 8.19 0.23
C ARG A 210 22.62 8.90 0.15
N ARG A 211 22.63 10.04 -0.55
CA ARG A 211 21.49 10.90 -0.89
C ARG A 211 20.29 10.09 -1.40
N PRO A 212 19.06 10.38 -0.97
CA PRO A 212 17.86 9.87 -1.64
C PRO A 212 17.53 10.79 -2.83
N SER A 213 17.52 10.23 -4.03
CA SER A 213 16.99 10.90 -5.23
C SER A 213 15.56 10.43 -5.47
N GLY A 214 14.59 11.37 -5.44
CA GLY A 214 13.30 11.21 -6.10
C GLY A 214 12.11 10.70 -5.28
N GLY A 215 11.89 11.20 -4.06
CA GLY A 215 10.60 11.07 -3.37
C GLY A 215 9.65 12.21 -3.77
N ILE A 216 8.53 11.88 -4.41
CA ILE A 216 7.47 12.83 -4.78
C ILE A 216 6.86 13.39 -3.49
N THR A 217 7.15 14.65 -3.17
CA THR A 217 6.47 15.40 -2.13
C THR A 217 5.04 15.69 -2.59
N LEU A 218 4.07 14.90 -2.12
CA LEU A 218 2.65 15.23 -2.26
C LEU A 218 2.36 16.41 -1.33
N ARG A 219 2.54 17.62 -1.84
CA ARG A 219 2.19 18.88 -1.19
C ARG A 219 0.65 18.94 -1.04
N ARG A 220 0.10 18.31 -0.01
CA ARG A 220 -1.30 18.50 0.42
C ARG A 220 -1.44 19.94 0.90
N GLY A 221 -2.05 20.78 0.07
CA GLY A 221 -2.56 22.08 0.49
C GLY A 221 -3.78 21.89 1.40
N ILE A 222 -3.56 21.76 2.70
CA ILE A 222 -4.61 21.96 3.69
C ILE A 222 -4.60 23.45 4.01
N ARG A 223 -5.49 24.18 3.33
CA ARG A 223 -5.81 25.56 3.68
C ARG A 223 -6.48 25.53 5.05
N SER A 224 -5.81 26.12 6.04
CA SER A 224 -6.32 26.37 7.38
C SER A 224 -7.72 26.98 7.31
N GLN A 225 -8.73 26.25 7.80
CA GLN A 225 -9.94 26.84 8.34
C GLN A 225 -9.97 26.55 9.84
N LYS A 226 -10.22 27.64 10.57
CA LYS A 226 -10.22 27.75 12.02
C LYS A 226 -11.20 26.77 12.68
N GLY A 227 -10.71 26.09 13.71
CA GLY A 227 -11.39 25.90 14.98
C GLY A 227 -12.75 25.22 14.98
N THR A 228 -12.74 23.90 15.10
CA THR A 228 -13.70 23.15 15.93
C THR A 228 -13.07 21.82 16.31
N LYS A 229 -12.94 21.56 17.62
CA LYS A 229 -12.59 20.25 18.17
C LYS A 229 -13.69 19.27 17.78
N MET A 230 -13.39 18.28 16.96
CA MET A 230 -14.05 16.97 17.02
C MET A 230 -12.97 15.91 16.82
N VAL A 231 -12.78 15.10 17.86
CA VAL A 231 -12.09 13.82 17.77
C VAL A 231 -13.00 12.94 16.93
N GLU A 232 -12.72 12.84 15.64
CA GLU A 232 -13.44 11.97 14.73
C GLU A 232 -12.80 10.57 14.86
N GLU A 233 -13.49 9.68 15.58
CA GLU A 233 -13.14 8.27 15.65
C GLU A 233 -13.06 7.69 14.23
N ILE A 234 -11.87 7.29 13.81
CA ILE A 234 -11.66 6.63 12.52
C ILE A 234 -12.23 5.21 12.68
N PRO A 235 -13.25 4.80 11.90
CA PRO A 235 -13.80 3.47 12.01
C PRO A 235 -12.78 2.45 11.49
N LEU A 236 -12.40 1.49 12.35
CA LEU A 236 -11.64 0.31 11.97
C LEU A 236 -12.33 -0.39 10.79
N LEU A 237 -11.55 -0.94 9.85
CA LEU A 237 -12.12 -1.64 8.70
C LEU A 237 -12.96 -2.83 9.20
N HIS A 238 -14.27 -2.73 9.03
CA HIS A 238 -15.23 -3.75 9.44
C HIS A 238 -14.90 -5.08 8.73
N VAL A 239 -14.58 -6.10 9.52
CA VAL A 239 -14.47 -7.49 9.05
C VAL A 239 -15.90 -8.00 8.87
N GLY A 240 -16.49 -7.72 7.70
CA GLY A 240 -17.75 -8.34 7.30
C GLY A 240 -17.59 -9.85 7.28
N GLY A 241 -18.20 -10.51 8.27
CA GLY A 241 -18.45 -11.94 8.26
C GLY A 241 -19.45 -12.25 7.15
N ILE A 242 -19.16 -13.33 6.42
CA ILE A 242 -20.09 -13.93 5.47
C ILE A 242 -21.29 -14.41 6.29
N VAL A 243 -22.40 -13.67 6.21
CA VAL A 243 -23.70 -14.19 6.63
C VAL A 243 -24.19 -15.07 5.50
N ASP A 244 -24.07 -16.37 5.70
CA ASP A 244 -24.66 -17.38 4.86
C ASP A 244 -26.19 -17.26 4.98
N LYS A 245 -26.83 -16.72 3.94
CA LYS A 245 -28.28 -16.78 3.78
C LYS A 245 -28.62 -18.08 3.06
N GLY A 246 -28.49 -19.18 3.80
CA GLY A 246 -29.16 -20.44 3.49
C GLY A 246 -30.65 -20.30 3.71
N LYS A 247 -31.40 -20.23 2.61
CA LYS A 247 -32.84 -20.52 2.57
C LYS A 247 -33.08 -21.96 3.04
N THR A 248 -33.90 -22.13 4.07
CA THR A 248 -35.11 -22.98 4.07
C THR A 248 -36.05 -22.46 5.13
#